data_AF-A0A962T387-F1
#
_entry.id   AF-A0A962T387-F1
#
_cell.length_a   1.000
_cell.length_b   1.000
_cell.length_c   1.000
_cell.angle_alpha   90.00
_cell.angle_beta   90.00
_cell.angle_gamma   90.00
#
_symmetry.space_group_name_H-M   'P 1'
#
loop_
_entity.id
_entity.type
_entity.pdbx_description
1 polymer ?
#
loop_
_entity_poly.entity_id
_entity_poly.type
_entity_poly.pdbx_seq_one_letter_code
_entity_poly.pdbx_strand_id
1 'polypeptide(L)' 'YSLGSLKMLGTVRMGGAEGLWALIQAPDNVVHRVQKNNYLGTNHGKIINISEQRVDLKEIVPDGPGRWQERESFLSLTQ' A
#
# COMPACT_ATOMS: atom_id res chain seq x y z
N TYR A 1 3.48 7.27 -7.69
CA TYR A 1 4.44 7.64 -6.63
C TYR A 1 5.23 6.41 -6.20
N SER A 2 6.51 6.55 -5.83
CA SER A 2 7.27 5.43 -5.26
C SER A 2 6.67 5.04 -3.90
N LEU A 3 6.73 3.77 -3.52
CA LEU A 3 6.16 3.31 -2.26
C LEU A 3 6.68 4.10 -1.06
N GLY A 4 7.99 4.38 -1.00
CA GLY A 4 8.60 5.12 0.12
C GLY A 4 8.20 6.60 0.22
N SER A 5 7.53 7.14 -0.81
CA SER A 5 6.99 8.51 -0.78
C SER A 5 5.53 8.56 -0.32
N LEU A 6 4.88 7.40 -0.21
CA LEU A 6 3.52 7.28 0.30
C LEU A 6 3.55 7.21 1.83
N LYS A 7 2.55 7.82 2.47
CA LYS A 7 2.39 7.79 3.93
C LYS A 7 1.08 7.12 4.30
N MET A 8 1.12 6.12 5.17
CA MET A 8 -0.11 5.59 5.77
C MET A 8 -0.55 6.53 6.88
N LEU A 9 -1.76 7.07 6.74
CA LEU A 9 -2.39 7.94 7.74
C LEU A 9 -3.25 7.16 8.74
N GLY A 10 -3.66 5.93 8.39
CA GLY A 10 -4.49 5.11 9.25
C GLY A 10 -5.37 4.15 8.47
N THR A 11 -6.38 3.63 9.16
CA THR A 11 -7.44 2.82 8.56
C THR A 11 -8.81 3.36 8.93
N VAL A 12 -9.80 3.09 8.10
CA VAL A 12 -11.20 3.40 8.35
C VAL A 12 -12.05 2.17 8.04
N ARG A 13 -13.01 1.88 8.91
CA ARG A 13 -13.99 0.81 8.69
C ARG A 13 -15.23 1.42 8.05
N MET A 14 -15.63 0.92 6.89
CA MET A 14 -16.79 1.42 6.15
C MET A 14 -17.55 0.23 5.53
N GLY A 15 -18.82 0.03 5.87
CA GLY A 15 -19.63 -1.07 5.35
C GLY A 15 -19.65 -2.36 6.17
N GLY A 16 -19.29 -2.32 7.47
CA GLY A 16 -19.33 -3.49 8.36
C GLY A 16 -17.96 -4.15 8.58
N ALA A 17 -17.95 -5.45 8.87
CA ALA A 17 -16.77 -6.20 9.31
C ALA A 17 -15.68 -6.38 8.22
N GLU A 18 -16.05 -6.37 6.94
CA GLU A 18 -15.12 -6.64 5.82
C GLU A 18 -14.58 -5.38 5.13
N GLY A 19 -15.00 -4.21 5.57
CA GLY A 19 -14.68 -2.93 4.93
C GLY A 19 -13.54 -2.17 5.59
N LEU A 20 -12.41 -2.82 5.89
CA LEU A 20 -11.23 -2.11 6.39
C LEU A 20 -10.46 -1.49 5.23
N TRP A 21 -10.48 -0.17 5.17
CA TRP A 21 -9.76 0.64 4.18
C TRP A 21 -8.53 1.26 4.82
N ALA A 22 -7.41 1.26 4.12
CA ALA A 22 -6.24 2.06 4.48
C ALA A 22 -6.31 3.45 3.82
N LEU A 23 -5.88 4.46 4.57
CA LEU A 23 -5.73 5.83 4.11
C LEU A 23 -4.26 6.08 3.78
N ILE A 24 -3.97 6.29 2.51
CA ILE A 24 -2.62 6.52 1.99
C ILE A 24 -2.55 7.93 1.44
N GLN A 25 -1.68 8.77 1.99
CA GLN A 25 -1.38 10.09 1.48
C GLN A 25 -0.22 10.01 0.47
N ALA A 26 -0.45 10.57 -0.70
CA ALA A 26 0.57 10.79 -1.71
C ALA A 26 1.33 12.12 -1.47
N PRO A 27 2.53 12.30 -2.06
CA PRO A 27 3.33 13.52 -1.92
C PRO A 27 2.64 14.82 -2.34
N ASP A 28 1.61 14.73 -3.16
CA ASP A 28 0.75 15.85 -3.58
C ASP A 28 -0.33 16.23 -2.53
N ASN A 29 -0.26 15.63 -1.33
CA ASN A 29 -1.24 15.73 -0.25
C ASN A 29 -2.61 15.13 -0.57
N VAL A 30 -2.76 14.39 -1.67
CA VAL A 30 -3.99 13.67 -1.98
C VAL A 30 -4.07 12.39 -1.14
N VAL A 31 -5.21 12.16 -0.50
CA VAL A 31 -5.47 10.96 0.30
C VAL A 31 -6.27 9.96 -0.53
N HIS A 32 -5.68 8.78 -0.72
CA HIS A 32 -6.29 7.65 -1.41
C HIS A 32 -6.77 6.61 -0.39
N ARG A 33 -7.98 6.12 -0.60
CA ARG A 33 -8.55 4.98 0.14
C ARG A 33 -8.29 3.71 -0.64
N VAL A 34 -7.69 2.73 0.01
CA VAL A 34 -7.37 1.44 -0.60
C VAL A 34 -7.79 0.28 0.28
N GLN A 35 -8.14 -0.84 -0.35
CA GLN A 35 -8.54 -2.07 0.33
C GLN A 35 -7.65 -3.24 -0.11
N LYS A 36 -7.83 -4.40 0.50
CA LYS A 36 -7.16 -5.64 0.08
C LYS A 36 -7.36 -5.88 -1.42
N ASN A 37 -6.31 -6.32 -2.10
CA ASN A 37 -6.21 -6.48 -3.57
C ASN A 37 -6.11 -5.19 -4.40
N ASN A 38 -6.13 -4.00 -3.80
CA ASN A 38 -5.75 -2.78 -4.53
C ASN A 38 -4.24 -2.73 -4.77
N TYR A 39 -3.82 -1.78 -5.61
CA TYR A 39 -2.42 -1.55 -5.95
C TYR A 39 -1.95 -0.19 -5.45
N LEU A 40 -0.69 -0.13 -5.04
CA LEU A 40 0.01 1.07 -4.60
C LEU A 40 1.40 1.12 -5.22
N GLY A 41 1.95 2.33 -5.33
CA GLY A 41 3.32 2.50 -5.78
C GLY A 41 3.49 2.36 -7.30
N THR A 42 4.70 2.67 -7.78
CA THR A 42 5.10 2.48 -9.19
C THR A 42 5.41 1.02 -9.54
N ASN A 43 5.72 0.19 -8.53
CA ASN A 43 6.14 -1.21 -8.70
C ASN A 43 4.95 -2.19 -8.68
N HIS A 44 3.74 -1.72 -8.99
CA HIS A 44 2.51 -2.54 -8.93
C HIS A 44 2.35 -3.27 -7.57
N GLY A 45 2.58 -2.55 -6.48
CA GLY A 45 2.50 -3.09 -5.11
C GLY A 45 1.09 -3.53 -4.76
N LYS A 46 0.79 -4.83 -4.86
CA LYS A 46 -0.53 -5.38 -4.55
C LYS A 46 -0.69 -5.53 -3.05
N ILE A 47 -1.74 -4.94 -2.50
CA ILE A 47 -2.06 -5.05 -1.07
C ILE A 47 -2.53 -6.46 -0.75
N ILE A 48 -1.77 -7.15 0.10
CA ILE A 48 -2.07 -8.51 0.57
C ILE A 48 -2.80 -8.49 1.91
N ASN A 49 -2.52 -7.49 2.75
CA ASN A 49 -3.13 -7.35 4.07
C ASN A 49 -3.16 -5.89 4.53
N ILE A 50 -4.17 -5.54 5.32
CA ILE A 50 -4.32 -4.22 5.95
C ILE A 50 -4.56 -4.45 7.43
N SER A 51 -3.76 -3.80 8.26
CA SER A 51 -3.95 -3.71 9.71
C SER A 51 -4.03 -2.24 10.15
N GLU A 52 -4.38 -1.99 11.40
CA GLU A 52 -4.49 -0.63 11.95
C GLU A 52 -3.14 0.10 12.00
N GLN A 53 -2.03 -0.64 11.98
CA GLN A 53 -0.68 -0.11 12.16
C GLN A 53 0.17 -0.18 10.90
N ARG A 54 -0.18 -1.05 9.94
CA ARG A 54 0.55 -1.20 8.67
C ARG A 54 -0.30 -1.80 7.56
N VAL A 55 0.12 -1.53 6.33
CA VAL A 55 -0.37 -2.17 5.10
C VAL A 55 0.74 -3.05 4.54
N ASP A 56 0.48 -4.34 4.41
CA ASP A 56 1.40 -5.28 3.77
C ASP A 56 1.06 -5.39 2.27
N LEU A 57 2.09 -5.34 1.43
CA LEU A 57 1.94 -5.40 -0.02
C LEU A 57 3.09 -6.15 -0.69
N LYS A 58 2.84 -6.65 -1.89
CA LYS A 58 3.82 -7.36 -2.72
C LYS A 58 4.12 -6.54 -3.96
N GLU A 59 5.35 -6.06 -4.10
CA GLU A 59 5.82 -5.28 -5.24
C GLU A 59 6.49 -6.16 -6.28
N ILE A 60 6.45 -5.74 -7.54
CA ILE A 60 7.21 -6.34 -8.63
C ILE A 60 8.36 -5.40 -8.95
N VAL A 61 9.59 -5.79 -8.58
CA VAL A 61 10.79 -4.99 -8.77
C VAL A 61 11.71 -5.61 -9.83
N PRO A 62 12.41 -4.82 -10.64
CA PRO A 62 13.35 -5.35 -11.62
C PRO A 62 14.59 -5.94 -10.91
N ASP A 63 14.94 -7.18 -11.24
CA ASP A 63 16.10 -7.93 -10.72
C ASP A 63 17.16 -8.18 -11.82
N GLY A 64 17.33 -7.20 -12.70
CA GLY A 64 18.24 -7.25 -13.85
C GLY A 64 17.53 -7.26 -15.22
N PRO A 65 18.30 -7.38 -16.31
CA PRO A 65 17.76 -7.26 -17.67
C PRO A 65 16.65 -8.29 -17.93
N GLY A 66 15.42 -7.81 -18.11
CA GLY A 66 14.24 -8.63 -18.41
C GLY A 66 13.75 -9.52 -17.26
N ARG A 67 14.28 -9.38 -16.04
CA ARG A 67 13.87 -10.16 -14.87
C ARG A 67 13.10 -9.30 -13.88
N TRP A 68 12.01 -9.85 -13.38
CA TRP A 68 11.21 -9.25 -12.32
C TRP A 68 11.18 -10.19 -11.13
N GLN A 69 11.25 -9.62 -9.93
CA GLN A 69 11.14 -10.35 -8.68
C GLN A 69 10.00 -9.77 -7.86
N GLU A 70 9.26 -10.65 -7.18
CA GLU A 70 8.28 -10.24 -6.18
C GLU A 70 9.00 -9.93 -4.86
N ARG A 71 8.80 -8.71 -4.34
CA ARG A 71 9.34 -8.27 -3.06
C ARG A 71 8.21 -7.96 -2.10
N GLU A 72 8.25 -8.55 -0.91
CA GLU A 72 7.35 -8.16 0.16
C GLU A 72 7.77 -6.81 0.73
N SER A 73 6.80 -5.92 0.93
CA SER A 73 7.01 -4.58 1.44
C SER A 73 5.83 -4.18 2.31
N PHE A 74 6.02 -3.16 3.14
CA PHE A 74 4.96 -2.67 4.00
C PHE A 74 5.04 -1.16 4.14
N LEU A 75 3.89 -0.54 4.37
CA LEU A 75 3.76 0.84 4.79
C LEU A 75 3.29 0.86 6.24
N SER A 76 4.10 1.43 7.13
CA SER A 76 3.73 1.64 8.54
C SER A 76 2.94 2.94 8.70
N LEU A 77 2.05 2.96 9.71
CA LEU A 77 1.39 4.16 10.17
C LEU A 77 2.43 5.25 10.46
N THR A 78 2.24 6.43 9.87
CA THR A 78 3.08 7.59 10.16
C THR A 78 2.72 8.06 11.57
N GLN A 79 3.70 8.08 12.49
CA GLN A 79 3.57 8.72 13.80
C GLN A 79 3.70 10.23 13.69
#